data_AF-A0A847EKR7-F1
#
_entry.id   AF-A0A847EKR7-F1
#
_cell.length_a   1.000
_cell.length_b   1.000
_cell.length_c   1.000
_cell.angle_alpha   90.00
_cell.angle_beta   90.00
_cell.angle_gamma   90.00
#
_symmetry.space_group_name_H-M   'P 1'
#
loop_
_entity.id
_entity.type
_entity.pdbx_description
1 polymer ?
#
loop_
_entity_poly.entity_id
_entity_poly.type
_entity_poly.pdbx_seq_one_letter_code
_entity_poly.pdbx_strand_id
1 'polypeptide(L)'
;MARESTGASRALYPFSLLRWVILVTAGTFLGLLPPIAAYVAATRIDLPAWAVYPTVAMAGGLQGLLMGLGQALALYWTRAAVPRAGWTLITMAGALVAWSLGLLPATMRALDEPLDLDSRPVLWATVGGAVLLVLVVPLAHWLVLRRVMPGAGMWVVVESV
;
A
#
# COMPACT_ATOMS: atom_id res chain seq x y z
N MET A 1 27.68 39.41 -12.11
CA MET A 1 26.37 38.98 -12.65
C MET A 1 25.89 37.77 -11.87
N ALA A 2 25.13 38.01 -10.81
CA ALA A 2 24.48 36.98 -10.01
C ALA A 2 23.14 36.60 -10.67
N ARG A 3 22.93 35.31 -10.93
CA ARG A 3 21.59 34.75 -11.13
C ARG A 3 21.29 33.87 -9.93
N GLU A 4 20.76 34.49 -8.89
CA GLU A 4 19.98 33.79 -7.88
C GLU A 4 18.68 33.34 -8.57
N SER A 5 18.62 32.08 -8.98
CA SER A 5 17.38 31.46 -9.43
C SER A 5 16.51 31.20 -8.21
N THR A 6 15.54 32.07 -8.03
CA THR A 6 14.32 31.93 -7.24
C THR A 6 13.73 30.52 -7.34
N GLY A 7 13.89 29.75 -6.26
CA GLY A 7 13.22 28.47 -6.03
C GLY A 7 12.64 28.38 -4.62
N ALA A 8 12.34 29.53 -4.01
CA ALA A 8 11.70 29.61 -2.70
C ALA A 8 10.18 29.44 -2.83
N SER A 9 9.71 28.20 -2.75
CA SER A 9 8.38 27.89 -2.19
C SER A 9 8.29 26.40 -1.85
N ARG A 10 8.98 25.97 -0.80
CA ARG A 10 8.81 24.63 -0.22
C ARG A 10 8.09 24.76 1.12
N ALA A 11 6.83 24.31 1.11
CA ALA A 11 5.87 24.19 2.22
C ALA A 11 5.26 25.50 2.75
N LEU A 12 3.98 25.73 2.41
CA LEU A 12 3.20 26.89 2.84
C LEU A 12 2.43 26.66 4.16
N TYR A 13 2.24 25.41 4.60
CA TYR A 13 1.36 25.12 5.75
C TYR A 13 1.94 24.07 6.73
N PRO A 14 1.65 24.21 8.05
CA PRO A 14 1.98 23.17 9.03
C PRO A 14 1.20 21.87 8.75
N PHE A 15 1.75 20.74 9.19
CA PHE A 15 1.06 19.46 9.13
C PHE A 15 -0.25 19.51 9.93
N SER A 16 -1.34 19.00 9.35
CA SER A 16 -2.64 18.90 10.01
C SER A 16 -3.02 17.44 10.14
N LEU A 17 -3.10 16.96 11.39
CA LEU A 17 -3.51 15.59 11.70
C LEU A 17 -4.93 15.32 11.21
N LEU A 18 -5.86 16.26 11.37
CA LEU A 18 -7.26 16.10 10.94
C LEU A 18 -7.35 15.90 9.42
N ARG A 19 -6.62 16.72 8.64
CA ARG A 19 -6.56 16.57 7.18
C ARG A 19 -5.95 15.23 6.78
N TRP A 20 -4.91 14.80 7.50
CA TRP A 20 -4.30 13.48 7.29
C TRP A 20 -5.32 12.36 7.55
N VAL A 21 -6.00 12.37 8.70
CA VAL A 21 -6.97 11.32 9.05
C VAL A 21 -8.06 11.26 8.01
N ILE A 22 -8.67 12.38 7.63
CA ILE A 22 -9.78 12.42 6.66
C ILE A 22 -9.34 11.86 5.30
N LEU A 23 -8.21 12.34 4.76
CA LEU A 23 -7.80 11.96 3.41
C LEU A 23 -7.25 10.54 3.33
N VAL A 24 -6.52 10.09 4.36
CA VAL A 24 -6.06 8.70 4.44
C VAL A 24 -7.27 7.77 4.61
N THR A 25 -8.20 8.11 5.50
CA THR A 25 -9.42 7.32 5.69
C THR A 25 -10.23 7.24 4.41
N ALA A 26 -10.46 8.36 3.72
CA ALA A 26 -11.17 8.38 2.44
C ALA A 26 -10.44 7.54 1.37
N GLY A 27 -9.12 7.68 1.25
CA GLY A 27 -8.29 6.89 0.33
C GLY A 27 -8.37 5.39 0.63
N THR A 28 -8.33 5.00 1.91
CA THR A 28 -8.46 3.61 2.36
C THR A 28 -9.84 3.05 2.06
N PHE A 29 -10.92 3.78 2.39
CA PHE A 29 -12.29 3.33 2.11
C PHE A 29 -12.55 3.16 0.61
N LEU A 30 -12.16 4.15 -0.20
CA LEU A 30 -12.28 4.06 -1.66
C LEU A 30 -11.40 2.93 -2.20
N GLY A 31 -10.22 2.74 -1.62
CA GLY A 31 -9.30 1.66 -1.96
C GLY A 31 -9.85 0.26 -1.67
N LEU A 32 -10.77 0.08 -0.71
CA LEU A 32 -11.37 -1.23 -0.44
C LEU A 32 -12.36 -1.67 -1.53
N LEU A 33 -12.91 -0.74 -2.31
CA LEU A 33 -13.94 -1.05 -3.30
C LEU A 33 -13.43 -1.93 -4.45
N PRO A 34 -12.28 -1.64 -5.10
CA PRO A 34 -11.78 -2.48 -6.19
C PRO A 34 -11.64 -3.97 -5.87
N PRO A 35 -10.91 -4.42 -4.82
CA PRO A 35 -10.75 -5.85 -4.57
C PRO A 35 -12.07 -6.55 -4.20
N ILE A 36 -12.96 -5.87 -3.46
CA ILE A 36 -14.30 -6.39 -3.15
C ILE A 36 -15.10 -6.57 -4.44
N ALA A 37 -15.15 -5.54 -5.28
CA ALA A 37 -15.89 -5.58 -6.55
C ALA A 37 -15.32 -6.65 -7.50
N ALA A 38 -13.99 -6.76 -7.60
CA ALA A 38 -13.32 -7.77 -8.40
C ALA A 38 -13.64 -9.19 -7.92
N TYR A 39 -13.58 -9.45 -6.62
CA TYR A 39 -13.89 -10.76 -6.05
C TYR A 39 -15.37 -11.13 -6.24
N VAL A 40 -16.29 -10.20 -5.95
CA VAL A 40 -17.72 -10.43 -6.15
C VAL A 40 -18.04 -10.63 -7.64
N ALA A 41 -17.48 -9.82 -8.53
CA ALA A 41 -17.69 -9.98 -9.97
C ALA A 41 -17.16 -11.33 -10.46
N ALA A 42 -15.93 -11.70 -10.07
CA ALA A 42 -15.30 -12.94 -10.49
C ALA A 42 -16.08 -14.18 -10.01
N THR A 43 -16.60 -14.15 -8.77
CA THR A 43 -17.45 -15.24 -8.25
C THR A 43 -18.83 -15.29 -8.91
N ARG A 44 -19.39 -14.14 -9.31
CA ARG A 44 -20.69 -14.07 -10.01
C ARG A 44 -20.67 -14.61 -11.43
N ILE A 45 -19.51 -14.62 -12.08
CA ILE A 45 -19.33 -15.13 -13.44
C ILE A 45 -18.53 -16.44 -13.48
N ASP A 46 -18.41 -17.11 -12.33
CA ASP A 46 -17.72 -18.39 -12.16
C ASP A 46 -16.32 -18.42 -12.81
N LEU A 47 -15.55 -17.34 -12.60
CA LEU A 47 -14.17 -17.28 -13.10
C LEU A 47 -13.37 -18.44 -12.49
N PRO A 48 -12.55 -19.15 -13.29
CA PRO A 48 -11.69 -20.20 -12.75
C PRO A 48 -10.65 -19.61 -11.79
N ALA A 49 -10.25 -20.37 -10.78
CA ALA A 49 -9.36 -19.90 -9.70
C ALA A 49 -8.05 -19.27 -10.20
N TRP A 50 -7.47 -19.79 -11.29
CA TRP A 50 -6.28 -19.23 -11.94
C TRP A 50 -6.49 -17.83 -12.51
N ALA A 51 -7.73 -17.46 -12.86
CA ALA A 51 -8.09 -16.14 -13.35
C ALA A 51 -8.58 -15.22 -12.21
N VAL A 52 -9.23 -15.77 -11.17
CA VAL A 52 -9.62 -15.01 -9.96
C VAL A 52 -8.38 -14.42 -9.30
N TYR A 53 -7.31 -15.21 -9.15
CA TYR A 53 -6.08 -14.81 -8.46
C TYR A 53 -5.46 -13.50 -9.00
N PRO A 54 -5.04 -13.42 -10.28
CA PRO A 54 -4.44 -12.20 -10.82
C PRO A 54 -5.44 -11.04 -10.87
N THR A 55 -6.74 -11.31 -11.06
CA THR A 55 -7.79 -10.28 -11.12
C THR A 55 -7.94 -9.56 -9.78
N VAL A 56 -8.09 -10.32 -8.69
CA VAL A 56 -8.24 -9.76 -7.35
C VAL A 56 -6.92 -9.17 -6.85
N ALA A 57 -5.78 -9.78 -7.19
CA ALA A 57 -4.47 -9.21 -6.88
C ALA A 57 -4.28 -7.83 -7.53
N MET A 58 -4.59 -7.69 -8.82
CA MET A 58 -4.50 -6.40 -9.52
C MET A 58 -5.45 -5.34 -8.96
N ALA A 59 -6.68 -5.74 -8.60
CA ALA A 59 -7.62 -4.86 -7.91
C ALA A 59 -7.10 -4.43 -6.53
N GLY A 60 -6.39 -5.31 -5.84
CA GLY A 60 -5.63 -5.01 -4.64
C GLY A 60 -4.48 -4.02 -4.85
N GLY A 61 -3.82 -4.05 -6.01
CA GLY A 61 -2.89 -2.99 -6.40
C GLY A 61 -3.58 -1.63 -6.51
N LEU A 62 -4.77 -1.58 -7.11
CA LEU A 62 -5.56 -0.35 -7.22
C LEU A 62 -5.98 0.18 -5.84
N GLN A 63 -6.24 -0.69 -4.85
CA GLN A 63 -6.40 -0.28 -3.45
C GLN A 63 -5.19 0.49 -2.95
N GLY A 64 -3.99 -0.07 -3.11
CA GLY A 64 -2.75 0.57 -2.69
C GLY A 64 -2.50 1.91 -3.38
N LEU A 65 -2.86 2.01 -4.65
CA LEU A 65 -2.78 3.26 -5.42
C LEU A 65 -3.69 4.34 -4.84
N LEU A 66 -4.96 4.03 -4.57
CA LEU A 66 -5.93 4.98 -4.02
C LEU A 66 -5.56 5.42 -2.60
N MET A 67 -5.13 4.48 -1.77
CA MET A 67 -4.63 4.75 -0.41
C MET A 67 -3.38 5.63 -0.43
N GLY A 68 -2.38 5.27 -1.24
CA GLY A 68 -1.13 6.03 -1.38
C GLY A 68 -1.37 7.43 -1.94
N LEU A 69 -2.34 7.60 -2.86
CA LEU A 69 -2.76 8.92 -3.32
C LEU A 69 -3.38 9.74 -2.19
N GLY A 70 -4.26 9.16 -1.36
CA GLY A 70 -4.84 9.83 -0.19
C GLY A 70 -3.77 10.32 0.80
N GLN A 71 -2.79 9.48 1.09
CA GLN A 71 -1.62 9.83 1.92
C GLN A 71 -0.78 10.96 1.28
N ALA A 72 -0.44 10.85 -0.01
CA ALA A 72 0.34 11.85 -0.70
C ALA A 72 -0.37 13.21 -0.82
N LEU A 73 -1.71 13.21 -0.97
CA LEU A 73 -2.54 14.41 -0.96
C LEU A 73 -2.67 15.04 0.43
N ALA A 74 -2.69 14.24 1.49
CA ALA A 74 -2.65 14.74 2.86
C ALA A 74 -1.37 15.52 3.15
N LEU A 75 -0.24 15.03 2.66
CA LEU A 75 1.07 15.62 2.86
C LEU A 75 1.38 16.77 1.89
N TYR A 76 0.57 16.94 0.84
CA TYR A 76 0.78 17.97 -0.18
C TYR A 76 0.72 19.40 0.38
N TRP A 77 1.70 20.22 -0.02
CA TRP A 77 1.97 21.59 0.48
C TRP A 77 2.39 21.70 1.95
N THR A 78 2.56 20.58 2.66
CA THR A 78 3.08 20.58 4.03
C THR A 78 4.59 20.45 4.05
N ARG A 79 5.21 20.70 5.21
CA ARG A 79 6.65 20.44 5.41
C ARG A 79 6.99 18.97 5.20
N ALA A 80 6.04 18.06 5.38
CA ALA A 80 6.15 16.60 5.19
C ALA A 80 5.77 16.12 3.79
N ALA A 81 5.76 17.01 2.79
CA ALA A 81 5.44 16.63 1.41
C ALA A 81 6.38 15.54 0.86
N VAL A 82 5.77 14.49 0.32
CA VAL A 82 6.46 13.36 -0.33
C VAL A 82 6.29 13.43 -1.85
N PRO A 83 7.20 12.84 -2.63
CA PRO A 83 7.03 12.70 -4.08
C PRO A 83 5.78 11.87 -4.38
N ARG A 84 4.70 12.51 -4.84
CA ARG A 84 3.38 11.88 -5.03
C ARG A 84 3.43 10.60 -5.86
N ALA A 85 3.99 10.68 -7.07
CA ALA A 85 4.02 9.53 -7.98
C ALA A 85 4.83 8.36 -7.38
N GLY A 86 6.01 8.64 -6.82
CA GLY A 86 6.85 7.61 -6.20
C GLY A 86 6.21 6.98 -4.98
N TRP A 87 5.58 7.79 -4.11
CA TRP A 87 4.84 7.31 -2.94
C TRP A 87 3.68 6.40 -3.36
N THR A 88 2.79 6.91 -4.22
CA THR A 88 1.62 6.16 -4.68
C THR A 88 1.98 4.86 -5.40
N LEU A 89 3.02 4.86 -6.24
CA LEU A 89 3.47 3.66 -6.94
C LEU A 89 4.06 2.62 -5.98
N ILE A 90 4.77 3.05 -4.94
CA ILE A 90 5.33 2.10 -3.97
C ILE A 90 4.25 1.51 -3.06
N THR A 91 3.21 2.28 -2.73
CA THR A 91 2.03 1.78 -2.01
C THR A 91 1.25 0.79 -2.87
N MET A 92 1.06 1.08 -4.16
CA MET A 92 0.45 0.15 -5.13
C MET A 92 1.23 -1.15 -5.22
N ALA A 93 2.56 -1.08 -5.37
CA ALA A 93 3.41 -2.26 -5.47
C ALA A 93 3.36 -3.10 -4.19
N GLY A 94 3.44 -2.46 -3.01
CA GLY A 94 3.28 -3.14 -1.73
C GLY A 94 1.92 -3.84 -1.60
N ALA A 95 0.85 -3.18 -2.02
CA ALA A 95 -0.49 -3.76 -2.00
C ALA A 95 -0.66 -4.93 -2.98
N LEU A 96 -0.08 -4.86 -4.19
CA LEU A 96 -0.07 -5.98 -5.14
C LEU A 96 0.56 -7.22 -4.52
N VAL A 97 1.73 -7.07 -3.89
CA VAL A 97 2.41 -8.18 -3.21
C VAL A 97 1.58 -8.69 -2.03
N ALA A 98 0.97 -7.77 -1.26
CA ALA A 98 0.12 -8.12 -0.12
C ALA A 98 -1.08 -8.98 -0.52
N TRP A 99 -1.81 -8.53 -1.54
CA TRP A 99 -2.95 -9.26 -2.07
C TRP A 99 -2.54 -10.59 -2.71
N SER A 100 -1.43 -10.62 -3.45
CA SER A 100 -0.93 -11.85 -4.07
C SER A 100 -0.60 -12.93 -3.03
N LEU A 101 0.04 -12.56 -1.93
CA LEU A 101 0.37 -13.48 -0.85
C LEU A 101 -0.86 -13.85 0.00
N GLY A 102 -1.75 -12.89 0.28
CA GLY A 102 -2.98 -13.14 1.03
C GLY A 102 -3.96 -14.06 0.32
N LEU A 103 -4.02 -13.99 -1.02
CA LEU A 103 -4.87 -14.86 -1.84
C LEU A 103 -4.29 -16.26 -2.05
N LEU A 104 -2.97 -16.42 -1.95
CA LEU A 104 -2.28 -17.65 -2.31
C LEU A 104 -2.87 -18.90 -1.61
N PRO A 105 -3.12 -18.92 -0.28
CA PRO A 105 -3.68 -20.10 0.37
C PRO A 105 -5.11 -20.44 -0.08
N ALA A 106 -5.93 -19.43 -0.38
CA ALA A 106 -7.29 -19.65 -0.86
C ALA A 106 -7.29 -20.19 -2.29
N THR A 107 -6.43 -19.64 -3.16
CA THR A 107 -6.29 -20.09 -4.55
C THR A 107 -5.72 -21.50 -4.65
N MET A 108 -4.71 -21.83 -3.85
CA MET A 108 -4.12 -23.17 -3.80
C MET A 108 -5.16 -24.24 -3.41
N ARG A 109 -5.98 -23.97 -2.38
CA ARG A 109 -7.11 -24.85 -2.03
C ARG A 109 -8.15 -24.99 -3.14
N ALA A 110 -8.42 -23.91 -3.88
CA ALA A 110 -9.37 -23.93 -4.98
C ALA A 110 -8.85 -24.66 -6.24
N LEU A 111 -7.55 -24.94 -6.30
CA LEU A 111 -6.90 -25.71 -7.37
C LEU A 111 -6.63 -27.17 -6.96
N ASP A 112 -7.21 -27.63 -5.86
CA ASP A 112 -6.96 -28.96 -5.27
C ASP A 112 -5.48 -29.23 -4.92
N GLU A 113 -4.69 -28.17 -4.76
CA GLU A 113 -3.28 -28.21 -4.36
C GLU A 113 -3.13 -27.52 -2.99
N PRO A 114 -3.67 -28.11 -1.90
CA PRO A 114 -3.71 -27.43 -0.61
C PRO A 114 -2.29 -27.14 -0.10
N LEU A 115 -2.05 -25.88 0.30
CA LEU A 115 -0.88 -25.55 1.11
C LEU A 115 -0.97 -26.34 2.41
N ASP A 116 0.04 -27.17 2.70
CA ASP A 116 0.20 -27.84 3.98
C ASP A 116 0.56 -26.81 5.06
N LEU A 117 -0.46 -26.12 5.58
CA LEU A 117 -0.32 -25.14 6.65
C LEU A 117 -0.01 -25.80 8.01
N ASP A 118 -0.20 -27.11 8.13
CA ASP A 118 0.24 -27.88 9.30
C ASP A 118 1.75 -28.06 9.29
N SER A 119 2.38 -27.99 8.12
CA SER A 119 3.82 -27.83 8.02
C SER A 119 4.25 -26.48 8.63
N ARG A 120 5.00 -26.58 9.72
CA ARG A 120 5.68 -25.45 10.37
C ARG A 120 6.39 -24.52 9.36
N PRO A 121 7.15 -25.00 8.36
CA PRO A 121 7.82 -24.10 7.41
C PRO A 121 6.85 -23.27 6.56
N VAL A 122 5.75 -23.86 6.07
CA VAL A 122 4.75 -23.11 5.27
C VAL A 122 3.97 -22.14 6.15
N LEU A 123 3.66 -22.52 7.38
CA LEU A 123 3.05 -21.61 8.36
C LEU A 123 3.96 -20.41 8.65
N TRP A 124 5.24 -20.65 8.95
CA TRP A 124 6.20 -19.57 9.21
C TRP A 124 6.46 -18.70 7.98
N ALA A 125 6.47 -19.28 6.77
CA ALA A 125 6.57 -18.50 5.54
C ALA A 125 5.33 -17.63 5.31
N THR A 126 4.14 -18.14 5.63
CA THR A 126 2.87 -17.42 5.49
C THR A 126 2.76 -16.28 6.52
N VAL A 127 3.02 -16.58 7.80
CA VAL A 127 3.03 -15.59 8.88
C VAL A 127 4.15 -14.57 8.68
N GLY A 128 5.36 -15.04 8.36
CA GLY A 128 6.51 -14.20 8.05
C GLY A 128 6.22 -13.30 6.86
N GLY A 129 5.60 -13.81 5.80
CA GLY A 129 5.12 -13.03 4.65
C GLY A 129 4.10 -11.98 5.05
N ALA A 130 3.08 -12.33 5.85
CA ALA A 130 2.09 -11.38 6.35
C ALA A 130 2.69 -10.27 7.20
N VAL A 131 3.63 -10.59 8.10
CA VAL A 131 4.36 -9.61 8.90
C VAL A 131 5.26 -8.75 8.00
N LEU A 132 5.98 -9.35 7.06
CA LEU A 132 6.83 -8.62 6.13
C LEU A 132 6.00 -7.65 5.29
N LEU A 133 4.78 -8.03 4.89
CA LEU A 133 3.84 -7.20 4.14
C LEU A 133 3.34 -5.99 4.93
N VAL A 134 2.99 -6.19 6.20
CA VAL A 134 2.63 -5.09 7.11
C VAL A 134 3.80 -4.12 7.26
N LEU A 135 5.03 -4.63 7.23
CA LEU A 135 6.24 -3.82 7.39
C LEU A 135 6.78 -3.25 6.06
N VAL A 136 6.41 -3.81 4.90
CA VAL A 136 6.98 -3.44 3.60
C VAL A 136 6.58 -2.04 3.19
N VAL A 137 5.33 -1.64 3.46
CA VAL A 137 4.81 -0.32 3.14
C VAL A 137 5.48 0.75 4.03
N PRO A 138 5.52 0.59 5.38
CA PRO A 138 6.30 1.46 6.26
C PRO A 138 7.79 1.56 5.89
N LEU A 139 8.45 0.43 5.56
CA LEU A 139 9.87 0.44 5.14
C LEU A 139 10.09 1.18 3.82
N ALA A 140 9.21 0.94 2.84
CA ALA A 140 9.25 1.61 1.55
C ALA A 140 9.08 3.13 1.70
N HIS A 141 8.13 3.54 2.54
CA HIS A 141 7.90 4.93 2.89
C HIS A 141 9.10 5.55 3.63
N TRP A 142 9.77 4.80 4.51
CA TRP A 142 11.02 5.22 5.13
C TRP A 142 12.16 5.46 4.15
N LEU A 143 12.33 4.60 3.15
CA LEU A 143 13.38 4.75 2.13
C LEU A 143 13.20 6.02 1.29
N VAL A 144 11.96 6.47 1.11
CA VAL A 144 11.62 7.74 0.47
C VAL A 144 11.83 8.90 1.44
N LEU A 145 11.33 8.79 2.68
CA LEU A 145 11.39 9.84 3.70
C LEU A 145 12.81 10.14 4.19
N ARG A 146 13.71 9.15 4.27
CA ARG A 146 15.10 9.35 4.71
C ARG A 146 15.90 10.33 3.83
N ARG A 147 15.45 10.55 2.59
CA ARG A 147 16.07 11.50 1.65
C ARG A 147 15.53 12.92 1.80
N VAL A 148 14.43 13.11 2.53
CA VAL A 148 13.68 14.37 2.63
C VAL A 148 13.66 14.92 4.05
N MET A 149 13.72 14.06 5.08
CA MET A 149 13.66 14.46 6.49
C MET A 149 14.65 13.68 7.37
N PRO A 150 15.44 14.38 8.22
CA PRO A 150 16.13 13.76 9.36
C PRO A 150 15.08 13.24 10.37
N GLY A 151 15.24 12.02 10.88
CA GLY A 151 14.30 11.43 11.86
C GLY A 151 13.13 10.63 11.28
N ALA A 152 13.18 10.29 9.98
CA ALA A 152 12.14 9.54 9.26
C ALA A 152 11.77 8.16 9.86
N GLY A 153 12.59 7.59 10.77
CA GLY A 153 12.32 6.30 11.42
C GLY A 153 11.03 6.27 12.24
N MET A 154 10.62 7.40 12.84
CA MET A 154 9.36 7.49 13.62
C MET A 154 8.10 7.34 12.76
N TRP A 155 8.17 7.68 11.46
CA TRP A 155 7.02 7.53 10.55
C TRP A 155 6.71 6.07 10.23
N VAL A 156 7.72 5.19 10.25
CA VAL A 156 7.53 3.74 10.12
C VAL A 156 6.63 3.24 11.25
N VAL A 157 6.90 3.67 12.48
CA VAL A 157 6.12 3.26 13.67
C VAL A 157 4.69 3.77 13.59
N VAL A 158 4.49 5.01 13.13
CA VAL A 158 3.15 5.60 12.98
C VAL A 158 2.32 4.92 11.89
N GLU A 159 2.94 4.39 10.83
CA GLU A 159 2.24 3.63 9.79
C GLU A 159 2.07 2.14 10.10
N SER A 160 2.83 1.60 11.06
CA SER A 160 2.80 0.17 11.43
C SER A 160 1.76 -0.17 12.50
N VAL A 161 1.02 0.82 13.01
CA VAL A 161 -0.07 0.69 13.99
C VAL A 161 -1.39 1.05 13.32
#